data_AF-A0AAD9ZTR5-F1
#
_entry.id   AF-A0AAD9ZTR5-F1
#
_cell.length_a   1.000
_cell.length_b   1.000
_cell.length_c   1.000
_cell.angle_alpha   90.00
_cell.angle_beta   90.00
_cell.angle_gamma   90.00
#
_symmetry.space_group_name_H-M   'P 1'
#
loop_
_entity.id
_entity.type
_entity.pdbx_description
1 polymer ?
#
loop_
_entity_poly.entity_id
_entity_poly.type
_entity_poly.pdbx_seq_one_letter_code
_entity_poly.pdbx_strand_id
1 'polypeptide(L)'
;MGFSSIGLDCWASSTTFSVITWYTSTLLADSYRSPFNGTRNYRYIDAVKNNLGGMKYKFCGFAQEGNLIGSTIGYTITASISMAAIKRSNCFHKNGHEAGCHTTNNMFMIIFGVTLIILSQIPNFHELSGLSIIAAIMSFAYSLIGLGLSLAKIADTGKTSTDGVIIGVDVSVTMAKKLWNNLVAIGNIAFAYGYSSVLIEIQALQDTLKSSPPENQEMKKANLIGVSFTTIFYLLCGTFGYTAFGNSAPDNFLTGFGFYEPLWLVDIANLCIVIHFVGAYQVDMENIIRNSNDCDCDVVPVLQQCS
;
A
#
# COMPACT_ATOMS: atom_id res chain seq x y z
N MET A 1 -4.70 -8.31 5.73
CA MET A 1 -4.48 -7.57 7.00
C MET A 1 -4.27 -8.47 8.23
N GLY A 2 -3.97 -9.77 8.06
CA GLY A 2 -3.56 -10.61 9.20
C GLY A 2 -4.61 -10.82 10.30
N PHE A 3 -5.90 -10.58 10.04
CA PHE A 3 -7.00 -10.86 10.97
C PHE A 3 -7.01 -12.33 11.43
N SER A 4 -6.57 -13.26 10.59
CA SER A 4 -6.37 -14.68 10.96
C SER A 4 -5.28 -14.90 12.00
N SER A 5 -4.36 -13.94 12.17
CA SER A 5 -3.24 -14.04 13.12
C SER A 5 -3.49 -13.29 14.43
N ILE A 6 -4.00 -12.05 14.34
CA ILE A 6 -4.19 -11.16 15.50
C ILE A 6 -5.67 -10.94 15.89
N GLY A 7 -6.63 -11.51 15.16
CA GLY A 7 -8.06 -11.47 15.52
C GLY A 7 -8.61 -10.07 15.77
N LEU A 8 -9.29 -9.89 16.90
CA LEU A 8 -9.87 -8.61 17.32
C LEU A 8 -8.81 -7.52 17.58
N ASP A 9 -7.58 -7.90 17.91
CA ASP A 9 -6.47 -6.95 18.12
C ASP A 9 -6.06 -6.25 16.82
N CYS A 10 -6.53 -6.74 15.66
CA CYS A 10 -6.39 -6.04 14.40
C CYS A 10 -7.09 -4.68 14.40
N TRP A 11 -8.22 -4.54 15.08
CA TRP A 11 -8.94 -3.26 15.18
C TRP A 11 -8.14 -2.24 15.97
N ALA A 12 -7.61 -2.66 17.12
CA ALA A 12 -6.76 -1.83 17.95
C ALA A 12 -5.52 -1.40 17.16
N SER A 13 -4.84 -2.35 16.52
CA SER A 13 -3.65 -2.09 15.71
C SER A 13 -3.93 -1.09 14.57
N SER A 14 -4.97 -1.32 13.75
CA SER A 14 -5.33 -0.41 12.66
C SER A 14 -5.70 0.98 13.15
N THR A 15 -6.43 1.07 14.27
CA THR A 15 -6.80 2.37 14.86
C THR A 15 -5.57 3.11 15.38
N THR A 16 -4.64 2.40 16.04
CA THR A 16 -3.37 2.97 16.51
C THR A 16 -2.54 3.50 15.35
N PHE A 17 -2.32 2.70 14.31
CA PHE A 17 -1.57 3.15 13.12
C PHE A 17 -2.27 4.29 12.38
N SER A 18 -3.60 4.28 12.30
CA SER A 18 -4.39 5.39 11.76
C SER A 18 -4.13 6.70 12.53
N VAL A 19 -4.20 6.69 13.86
CA VAL A 19 -3.97 7.88 14.69
C VAL A 19 -2.53 8.37 14.56
N ILE A 20 -1.54 7.46 14.61
CA ILE A 20 -0.13 7.80 14.42
C ILE A 20 0.08 8.45 13.05
N THR A 21 -0.50 7.87 12.01
CA THR A 21 -0.36 8.36 10.62
C THR A 21 -1.02 9.71 10.46
N TRP A 22 -2.25 9.89 10.93
CA TRP A 22 -2.93 11.19 10.90
C TRP A 22 -2.13 12.27 11.64
N TYR A 23 -1.63 11.95 12.85
CA TYR A 23 -0.84 12.88 13.64
C TYR A 23 0.47 13.26 12.95
N THR A 24 1.26 12.26 12.52
CA THR A 24 2.54 12.50 11.84
C THR A 24 2.35 13.23 10.51
N SER A 25 1.37 12.85 9.69
CA SER A 25 1.06 13.55 8.44
C SER A 25 0.59 14.99 8.68
N THR A 26 -0.09 15.28 9.79
CA THR A 26 -0.47 16.65 10.18
C THR A 26 0.75 17.50 10.51
N LEU A 27 1.74 16.93 11.20
CA LEU A 27 3.02 17.61 11.50
C LEU A 27 3.87 17.82 10.25
N LEU A 28 3.93 16.83 9.35
CA LEU A 28 4.64 16.98 8.08
C LEU A 28 4.00 18.06 7.20
N ALA A 29 2.67 18.15 7.19
CA ALA A 29 1.97 19.18 6.40
C ALA A 29 2.32 20.61 6.83
N ASP A 30 2.56 20.83 8.13
CA ASP A 30 3.04 22.11 8.64
C ASP A 30 4.52 22.36 8.32
N SER A 31 5.31 21.29 8.22
CA SER A 31 6.75 21.36 7.92
C SER A 31 7.05 21.72 6.46
N TYR A 32 6.02 21.77 5.59
CA TYR A 32 6.14 22.21 4.20
C TYR A 32 6.68 23.64 4.09
N ARG A 33 6.33 24.54 5.02
CA ARG A 33 6.99 25.85 5.13
C ARG A 33 7.90 25.88 6.34
N SER A 34 9.12 26.36 6.14
CA SER A 34 10.05 26.61 7.24
C SER A 34 9.51 27.71 8.17
N PRO A 35 9.52 27.50 9.50
CA PRO A 35 9.02 28.46 10.48
C PRO A 35 9.91 29.71 10.59
N PHE A 36 11.16 29.65 10.12
CA PHE A 36 12.14 30.73 10.28
C PHE A 36 12.01 31.80 9.19
N ASN A 37 11.77 31.38 7.95
CA ASN A 37 11.83 32.24 6.75
C ASN A 37 10.63 32.04 5.80
N GLY A 38 9.72 31.10 6.11
CA GLY A 38 8.56 30.79 5.27
C GLY A 38 8.89 30.10 3.94
N THR A 39 10.14 29.64 3.73
CA THR A 39 10.52 28.96 2.49
C THR A 39 9.81 27.63 2.36
N ARG A 40 9.34 27.34 1.14
CA ARG A 40 8.70 26.07 0.81
C ARG A 40 9.72 24.95 0.68
N ASN A 41 9.39 23.78 1.21
CA ASN A 41 10.15 22.56 1.12
C ASN A 41 9.39 21.59 0.20
N TYR A 42 9.95 21.30 -0.96
CA TYR A 42 9.30 20.41 -1.94
C TYR A 42 9.61 18.92 -1.72
N ARG A 43 10.55 18.63 -0.82
CA ARG A 43 10.97 17.27 -0.44
C ARG A 43 11.08 17.14 1.07
N TYR A 44 10.87 15.94 1.55
CA TYR A 44 11.02 15.61 2.97
C TYR A 44 12.43 15.92 3.49
N ILE A 45 13.47 15.56 2.74
CA ILE A 45 14.86 15.80 3.15
C ILE A 45 15.17 17.30 3.35
N ASP A 46 14.64 18.16 2.48
CA ASP A 46 14.78 19.61 2.58
C ASP A 46 14.03 20.16 3.79
N ALA A 47 12.82 19.64 4.06
CA ALA A 47 12.07 20.01 5.24
C ALA A 47 12.82 19.65 6.52
N VAL A 48 13.42 18.46 6.59
CA VAL A 48 14.23 18.08 7.77
C VAL A 48 15.48 18.96 7.88
N LYS A 49 16.15 19.25 6.76
CA LYS A 49 17.35 20.10 6.74
C LYS A 49 17.03 21.52 7.22
N ASN A 50 15.95 22.12 6.73
CA ASN A 50 15.57 23.49 7.04
C ASN A 50 14.95 23.65 8.44
N ASN A 51 14.29 22.62 8.97
CA ASN A 51 13.68 22.68 10.31
C ASN A 51 14.63 22.23 11.44
N LEU A 52 15.41 21.16 11.23
CA LEU A 52 16.22 20.53 12.30
C LEU A 52 17.73 20.74 12.14
N GLY A 53 18.21 21.03 10.93
CA GLY A 53 19.63 21.23 10.63
C GLY A 53 20.55 20.04 10.96
N GLY A 54 21.85 20.28 10.89
CA GLY A 54 22.89 19.31 11.26
C GLY A 54 22.88 18.04 10.39
N MET A 55 23.19 16.89 10.99
CA MET A 55 23.24 15.58 10.29
C MET A 55 21.90 14.83 10.30
N LYS A 56 20.86 15.39 10.94
CA LYS A 56 19.56 14.72 11.13
C LYS A 56 18.87 14.42 9.80
N TYR A 57 18.96 15.34 8.84
CA TYR A 57 18.37 15.15 7.50
C TYR A 57 18.95 13.95 6.76
N LYS A 58 20.22 13.58 6.99
CA LYS A 58 20.84 12.39 6.38
C LYS A 58 20.27 11.10 6.96
N PHE A 59 20.12 11.03 8.29
CA PHE A 59 19.51 9.87 8.94
C PHE A 59 18.03 9.73 8.58
N CYS A 60 17.27 10.84 8.59
CA CYS A 60 15.86 10.84 8.22
C CYS A 60 15.67 10.54 6.72
N GLY A 61 16.54 11.07 5.84
CA GLY A 61 16.53 10.75 4.41
C GLY A 61 16.81 9.28 4.16
N PHE A 62 17.83 8.70 4.80
CA PHE A 62 18.11 7.26 4.69
C PHE A 62 16.93 6.40 5.18
N ALA A 63 16.26 6.83 6.26
CA ALA A 63 15.06 6.15 6.75
C ALA A 63 13.87 6.28 5.78
N GLN A 64 13.68 7.44 5.15
CA GLN A 64 12.66 7.65 4.13
C GLN A 64 12.91 6.73 2.93
N GLU A 65 14.14 6.72 2.39
CA GLU A 65 14.54 5.84 1.29
C GLU A 65 14.31 4.35 1.61
N GLY A 66 14.70 3.92 2.81
CA GLY A 66 14.45 2.55 3.27
C GLY A 66 12.96 2.19 3.27
N ASN A 67 12.08 3.14 3.63
CA ASN A 67 10.62 2.92 3.56
C ASN A 67 10.12 2.83 2.12
N LEU A 68 10.56 3.71 1.22
CA LEU A 68 10.15 3.70 -0.19
C LEU A 68 10.61 2.41 -0.90
N ILE A 69 11.85 1.98 -0.66
CA ILE A 69 12.37 0.71 -1.18
C ILE A 69 11.58 -0.47 -0.59
N GLY A 70 11.27 -0.44 0.71
CA GLY A 70 10.40 -1.44 1.34
C GLY A 70 9.02 -1.53 0.67
N SER A 71 8.41 -0.37 0.36
CA SER A 71 7.12 -0.29 -0.32
C SER A 71 7.14 -0.88 -1.72
N THR A 72 8.14 -0.53 -2.52
CA THR A 72 8.30 -1.04 -3.90
C THR A 72 8.50 -2.56 -3.95
N ILE A 73 9.20 -3.14 -2.96
CA ILE A 73 9.29 -4.60 -2.78
C ILE A 73 7.91 -5.19 -2.46
N GLY A 74 7.17 -4.59 -1.53
CA GLY A 74 5.81 -5.02 -1.16
C GLY A 74 4.84 -5.00 -2.34
N TYR A 75 4.87 -3.94 -3.15
CA TYR A 75 4.08 -3.82 -4.39
C TYR A 75 4.42 -4.93 -5.38
N THR A 76 5.70 -5.21 -5.59
CA THR A 76 6.17 -6.26 -6.51
C THR A 76 5.69 -7.64 -6.09
N ILE A 77 5.82 -7.98 -4.80
CA ILE A 77 5.36 -9.27 -4.26
C ILE A 77 3.84 -9.39 -4.42
N THR A 78 3.09 -8.36 -4.05
CA THR A 78 1.62 -8.43 -4.03
C THR A 78 1.04 -8.47 -5.44
N ALA A 79 1.55 -7.65 -6.37
CA ALA A 79 1.15 -7.70 -7.77
C ALA A 79 1.42 -9.08 -8.39
N SER A 80 2.54 -9.71 -8.03
CA SER A 80 2.90 -11.05 -8.49
C SER A 80 1.96 -12.13 -7.97
N ILE A 81 1.57 -12.06 -6.70
CA ILE A 81 0.56 -12.95 -6.11
C ILE A 81 -0.78 -12.77 -6.82
N SER A 82 -1.19 -11.54 -7.13
CA SER A 82 -2.44 -11.26 -7.83
C SER A 82 -2.44 -11.79 -9.28
N MET A 83 -1.35 -11.62 -10.03
CA MET A 83 -1.23 -12.22 -11.37
C MET A 83 -1.23 -13.76 -11.32
N ALA A 84 -0.55 -14.35 -10.33
CA ALA A 84 -0.57 -15.79 -10.11
C ALA A 84 -1.99 -16.29 -9.77
N ALA A 85 -2.77 -15.51 -9.01
CA ALA A 85 -4.16 -15.81 -8.70
C ALA A 85 -5.04 -15.85 -9.96
N ILE A 86 -4.87 -14.90 -10.89
CA ILE A 86 -5.56 -14.89 -12.19
C ILE A 86 -5.22 -16.16 -12.99
N LYS A 87 -3.93 -16.52 -13.09
CA LYS A 87 -3.53 -17.74 -13.82
C LYS A 87 -4.11 -19.00 -13.17
N ARG A 88 -4.13 -19.05 -11.84
CA ARG A 88 -4.69 -20.17 -11.08
C ARG A 88 -6.20 -20.29 -11.26
N SER A 89 -6.93 -19.17 -11.20
CA SER A 89 -8.37 -19.07 -11.46
C SER A 89 -8.73 -19.59 -12.85
N ASN A 90 -8.03 -19.12 -13.88
CA ASN A 90 -8.21 -19.58 -15.26
C ASN A 90 -7.91 -21.08 -15.44
N CYS A 91 -6.92 -21.62 -14.71
CA CYS A 91 -6.62 -23.04 -14.73
C CYS A 91 -7.75 -23.89 -14.13
N PHE A 92 -8.34 -23.46 -13.00
CA PHE A 92 -9.49 -24.13 -12.40
C PHE A 92 -10.74 -24.04 -13.28
N HIS A 93 -10.96 -22.90 -13.93
CA HIS A 93 -12.07 -22.75 -14.88
C HIS A 93 -11.98 -23.76 -16.04
N LYS A 94 -10.77 -23.98 -16.57
CA LYS A 94 -10.54 -24.87 -17.70
C LYS A 94 -10.54 -26.36 -17.33
N ASN A 95 -9.90 -26.71 -16.23
CA ASN A 95 -9.59 -28.11 -15.88
C ASN A 95 -10.41 -28.65 -14.70
N GLY A 96 -11.28 -27.84 -14.10
CA GLY A 96 -12.04 -28.17 -12.91
C GLY A 96 -11.26 -27.91 -11.61
N HIS A 97 -11.98 -27.85 -10.48
CA HIS A 97 -11.42 -27.51 -9.17
C HIS A 97 -10.50 -28.58 -8.57
N GLU A 98 -10.53 -29.82 -9.08
CA GLU A 98 -9.66 -30.90 -8.64
C GLU A 98 -8.28 -30.91 -9.32
N ALA A 99 -8.06 -30.05 -10.32
CA ALA A 99 -6.79 -29.98 -11.03
C ALA A 99 -5.67 -29.40 -10.15
N GLY A 100 -4.47 -29.97 -10.25
CA GLY A 100 -3.25 -29.48 -9.59
C GLY A 100 -2.71 -28.18 -10.20
N CYS A 101 -3.42 -27.06 -10.04
CA CYS A 101 -3.08 -25.76 -10.62
C CYS A 101 -2.05 -24.99 -9.76
N HIS A 102 -0.84 -25.53 -9.60
CA HIS A 102 0.23 -24.83 -8.90
C HIS A 102 0.87 -23.77 -9.80
N THR A 103 1.00 -22.54 -9.29
CA THR A 103 1.57 -21.42 -10.03
C THR A 103 2.67 -20.76 -9.20
N THR A 104 3.85 -20.60 -9.78
CA THR A 104 4.99 -19.93 -9.12
C THR A 104 4.94 -18.43 -9.32
N ASN A 105 5.24 -17.66 -8.27
CA ASN A 105 5.22 -16.18 -8.34
C ASN A 105 6.44 -15.59 -9.06
N ASN A 106 7.56 -16.32 -9.15
CA ASN A 106 8.84 -15.81 -9.68
C ASN A 106 8.72 -15.25 -11.10
N MET A 107 8.00 -15.94 -11.98
CA MET A 107 7.76 -15.47 -13.34
C MET A 107 6.98 -14.15 -13.36
N PHE A 108 6.01 -13.99 -12.46
CA PHE A 108 5.21 -12.77 -12.37
C PHE A 108 5.98 -11.59 -11.76
N MET A 109 6.92 -11.84 -10.85
CA MET A 109 7.83 -10.80 -10.36
C MET A 109 8.69 -10.24 -11.49
N ILE A 110 9.20 -11.11 -12.37
CA ILE A 110 9.97 -10.70 -13.55
C ILE A 110 9.08 -9.91 -14.52
N ILE A 111 7.87 -10.39 -14.81
CA ILE A 111 6.93 -9.69 -15.69
C ILE A 111 6.61 -8.30 -15.14
N PHE A 112 6.28 -8.20 -13.85
CA PHE A 112 6.00 -6.92 -13.21
C PHE A 112 7.19 -5.97 -13.32
N GLY A 113 8.40 -6.44 -13.02
CA GLY A 113 9.63 -5.65 -13.15
C GLY A 113 9.87 -5.15 -14.58
N VAL A 114 9.68 -6.01 -15.60
CA VAL A 114 9.81 -5.60 -17.01
C VAL A 114 8.77 -4.55 -17.38
N THR A 115 7.51 -4.71 -16.94
CA THR A 115 6.47 -3.70 -17.14
C THR A 115 6.86 -2.36 -16.52
N LEU A 116 7.39 -2.37 -15.29
CA LEU A 116 7.83 -1.15 -14.61
C LEU A 116 9.01 -0.48 -15.33
N ILE A 117 9.98 -1.25 -15.84
CA ILE A 117 11.08 -0.72 -16.65
C ILE A 117 10.53 -0.05 -17.92
N ILE A 118 9.62 -0.69 -18.64
CA ILE A 118 9.00 -0.11 -19.84
C ILE A 118 8.28 1.20 -19.50
N LEU A 119 7.48 1.21 -18.43
CA LEU A 119 6.74 2.40 -18.01
C LEU A 119 7.66 3.54 -17.53
N SER A 120 8.80 3.22 -16.92
CA SER A 120 9.80 4.22 -16.53
C SER A 120 10.43 4.97 -17.71
N GLN A 121 10.31 4.44 -18.93
CA GLN A 121 10.79 5.11 -20.14
C GLN A 121 9.81 6.18 -20.66
N ILE A 122 8.60 6.28 -20.10
CA ILE A 122 7.57 7.24 -20.52
C ILE A 122 7.84 8.58 -19.81
N PRO A 123 8.37 9.62 -20.49
CA PRO A 123 8.99 10.76 -19.80
C PRO A 123 8.02 11.88 -19.38
N ASN A 124 6.70 11.65 -19.32
CA ASN A 124 5.74 12.75 -19.34
C ASN A 124 4.96 12.96 -18.02
N PHE A 125 5.16 14.14 -17.42
CA PHE A 125 4.55 14.56 -16.14
C PHE A 125 3.01 14.67 -16.16
N HIS A 126 2.39 14.90 -17.33
CA HIS A 126 0.92 14.91 -17.44
C HIS A 126 0.30 13.51 -17.26
N GLU A 127 1.06 12.44 -17.50
CA GLU A 127 0.60 11.05 -17.37
C GLU A 127 0.56 10.58 -15.90
N LEU A 128 1.38 11.17 -15.01
CA LEU A 128 1.47 10.75 -13.60
C LEU A 128 0.21 11.08 -12.79
N SER A 129 -0.41 12.23 -13.06
CA SER A 129 -1.70 12.59 -12.46
C SER A 129 -2.82 11.63 -12.92
N GLY A 130 -2.83 11.29 -14.23
CA GLY A 130 -3.74 10.29 -14.78
C GLY A 130 -3.52 8.90 -14.18
N LEU A 131 -2.27 8.49 -14.02
CA LEU A 131 -1.88 7.22 -13.43
C LEU A 131 -2.34 7.11 -11.96
N SER A 132 -2.21 8.18 -11.18
CA SER A 132 -2.69 8.24 -9.79
C SER A 132 -4.22 8.13 -9.71
N ILE A 133 -4.95 8.79 -10.60
CA ILE A 133 -6.42 8.67 -10.68
C ILE A 133 -6.83 7.23 -11.03
N ILE A 134 -6.20 6.61 -12.04
CA ILE A 134 -6.45 5.21 -12.40
C ILE A 134 -6.14 4.29 -11.22
N ALA A 135 -5.00 4.49 -10.56
CA ALA A 135 -4.59 3.70 -9.40
C ALA A 135 -5.62 3.80 -8.26
N ALA A 136 -6.13 5.00 -7.98
CA ALA A 136 -7.18 5.22 -6.98
C ALA A 136 -8.49 4.50 -7.36
N ILE A 137 -8.95 4.61 -8.62
CA ILE A 137 -10.15 3.92 -9.10
C ILE A 137 -10.00 2.41 -8.95
N MET A 138 -8.85 1.86 -9.33
CA MET A 138 -8.56 0.43 -9.21
C MET A 138 -8.52 -0.02 -7.74
N SER A 139 -8.00 0.82 -6.84
CA SER A 139 -8.01 0.60 -5.40
C SER A 139 -9.41 0.43 -4.83
N PHE A 140 -10.32 1.35 -5.19
CA PHE A 140 -11.73 1.26 -4.83
C PHE A 140 -12.40 0.04 -5.45
N ALA A 141 -12.14 -0.23 -6.74
CA ALA A 141 -12.76 -1.32 -7.47
C ALA A 141 -12.47 -2.68 -6.82
N TYR A 142 -11.20 -3.04 -6.59
CA TYR A 142 -10.91 -4.35 -5.97
C TYR A 142 -11.40 -4.43 -4.53
N SER A 143 -11.39 -3.32 -3.78
CA SER A 143 -11.84 -3.30 -2.39
C SER A 143 -13.35 -3.54 -2.31
N LEU A 144 -14.14 -2.87 -3.16
CA LEU A 144 -15.58 -3.05 -3.24
C LEU A 144 -15.97 -4.45 -3.74
N ILE A 145 -15.26 -4.97 -4.75
CA ILE A 145 -15.47 -6.34 -5.23
C ILE A 145 -15.20 -7.34 -4.10
N GLY A 146 -14.08 -7.18 -3.38
CA GLY A 146 -13.74 -8.04 -2.25
C GLY A 146 -14.77 -7.98 -1.12
N LEU A 147 -15.26 -6.78 -0.77
CA LEU A 147 -16.34 -6.62 0.21
C LEU A 147 -17.62 -7.31 -0.25
N GLY A 148 -18.03 -7.12 -1.50
CA GLY A 148 -19.21 -7.74 -2.08
C GLY A 148 -19.14 -9.27 -2.07
N LEU A 149 -18.00 -9.83 -2.48
CA LEU A 149 -17.75 -11.28 -2.43
C LEU A 149 -17.75 -11.82 -1.00
N SER A 150 -17.19 -11.08 -0.05
CA SER A 150 -17.20 -11.46 1.38
C SER A 150 -18.63 -11.49 1.93
N LEU A 151 -19.43 -10.47 1.62
CA LEU A 151 -20.84 -10.40 2.02
C LEU A 151 -21.69 -11.50 1.38
N ALA A 152 -21.50 -11.75 0.08
CA ALA A 152 -22.19 -12.83 -0.63
C ALA A 152 -21.89 -14.19 0.01
N LYS A 153 -20.63 -14.45 0.33
CA LYS A 153 -20.23 -15.69 1.00
C LYS A 153 -20.87 -15.83 2.39
N ILE A 154 -20.87 -14.76 3.19
CA ILE A 154 -21.50 -14.76 4.52
C ILE A 154 -23.01 -15.05 4.41
N ALA A 155 -23.68 -14.47 3.41
CA ALA A 155 -25.11 -14.68 3.18
C ALA A 155 -25.44 -16.13 2.75
N ASP A 156 -24.60 -16.73 1.89
CA ASP A 156 -24.81 -18.06 1.33
C ASP A 156 -24.52 -19.19 2.34
N THR A 157 -23.49 -19.05 3.17
CA THR A 157 -23.15 -20.10 4.15
C THR A 157 -24.10 -20.13 5.35
N GLY A 158 -24.84 -19.05 5.64
CA GLY A 158 -25.74 -18.92 6.81
C GLY A 158 -25.06 -19.08 8.19
N LYS A 159 -23.77 -19.40 8.18
CA LYS A 159 -22.88 -19.58 9.32
C LYS A 159 -21.81 -18.51 9.22
N THR A 160 -21.94 -17.49 10.04
CA THR A 160 -20.80 -16.63 10.36
C THR A 160 -19.74 -17.53 11.00
N SER A 161 -18.46 -17.33 10.68
CA SER A 161 -17.34 -18.01 11.37
C SER A 161 -17.25 -17.71 12.89
N THR A 162 -18.30 -17.13 13.46
CA THR A 162 -18.59 -16.97 14.88
C THR A 162 -18.94 -18.29 15.57
N ASP A 163 -19.21 -19.37 14.84
CA ASP A 163 -19.32 -20.72 15.40
C ASP A 163 -17.93 -21.21 15.82
N GLY A 164 -17.51 -20.75 17.01
CA GLY A 164 -16.28 -21.16 17.64
C GLY A 164 -15.10 -20.31 17.24
N VAL A 165 -14.96 -19.15 17.91
CA VAL A 165 -13.65 -18.69 18.34
C VAL A 165 -13.07 -19.80 19.22
N ILE A 166 -12.53 -20.84 18.61
CA ILE A 166 -11.38 -21.47 19.21
C ILE A 166 -10.32 -20.40 19.00
N ILE A 167 -9.96 -19.69 20.08
CA ILE A 167 -8.57 -19.24 20.25
C ILE A 167 -7.76 -20.53 20.31
N GLY A 168 -7.67 -21.18 19.16
CA GLY A 168 -6.97 -22.41 18.96
C GLY A 168 -5.56 -21.96 18.81
N VAL A 169 -4.78 -22.15 19.87
CA VAL A 169 -3.49 -22.79 19.65
C VAL A 169 -3.81 -23.97 18.73
N ASP A 170 -3.65 -23.77 17.42
CA ASP A 170 -3.55 -24.91 16.54
C ASP A 170 -2.41 -25.72 17.17
N VAL A 171 -2.77 -26.88 17.74
CA VAL A 171 -1.87 -27.67 18.59
C VAL A 171 -0.63 -28.11 17.78
N SER A 172 -0.63 -27.87 16.47
CA SER A 172 0.48 -28.09 15.54
C SER A 172 1.37 -26.85 15.23
N VAL A 173 0.98 -25.62 15.61
CA VAL A 173 1.75 -24.40 15.26
C VAL A 173 2.66 -23.98 16.44
N THR A 174 3.96 -23.97 16.21
CA THR A 174 4.95 -23.56 17.22
C THR A 174 4.71 -22.12 17.68
N MET A 175 4.99 -21.82 18.96
CA MET A 175 4.88 -20.46 19.51
C MET A 175 5.67 -19.43 18.68
N ALA A 176 6.84 -19.82 18.16
CA ALA A 176 7.65 -18.99 17.28
C ALA A 176 6.91 -18.63 15.98
N LYS A 177 6.22 -19.58 15.35
CA LYS A 177 5.45 -19.33 14.13
C LYS A 177 4.24 -18.44 14.40
N LYS A 178 3.57 -18.61 15.54
CA LYS A 178 2.46 -17.72 15.96
C LYS A 178 2.95 -16.27 16.17
N LEU A 179 4.05 -16.08 16.90
CA LEU A 179 4.65 -14.76 17.08
C LEU A 179 5.07 -14.13 15.75
N TRP A 180 5.70 -14.91 14.88
CA TRP A 180 6.10 -14.45 13.55
C TRP A 180 4.91 -13.96 12.72
N ASN A 181 3.83 -14.74 12.67
CA ASN A 181 2.63 -14.36 11.93
C ASN A 181 1.99 -13.08 12.49
N ASN A 182 2.03 -12.87 13.82
CA ASN A 182 1.56 -11.63 14.44
C ASN A 182 2.43 -10.42 14.05
N LEU A 183 3.75 -10.58 14.03
CA LEU A 183 4.67 -9.53 13.58
C LEU A 183 4.45 -9.17 12.10
N VAL A 184 4.23 -10.18 11.25
CA VAL A 184 3.89 -9.97 9.84
C VAL A 184 2.56 -9.24 9.70
N ALA A 185 1.54 -9.60 10.50
CA ALA A 185 0.26 -8.92 10.49
C ALA A 185 0.39 -7.43 10.88
N ILE A 186 1.14 -7.13 11.94
CA ILE A 186 1.42 -5.76 12.39
C ILE A 186 2.19 -5.00 11.31
N GLY A 187 3.22 -5.62 10.71
CA GLY A 187 3.98 -5.04 9.60
C GLY A 187 3.12 -4.71 8.39
N ASN A 188 2.19 -5.61 8.02
CA ASN A 188 1.24 -5.37 6.94
C ASN A 188 0.29 -4.21 7.24
N ILE A 189 -0.14 -4.03 8.49
CA ILE A 189 -0.95 -2.87 8.91
C ILE A 189 -0.12 -1.59 8.82
N ALA A 190 1.10 -1.60 9.38
CA ALA A 190 2.01 -0.45 9.33
C ALA A 190 2.25 0.00 7.88
N PHE A 191 2.54 -0.96 7.00
CA PHE A 191 2.73 -0.72 5.58
C PHE A 191 1.49 -0.12 4.92
N ALA A 192 0.29 -0.61 5.25
CA ALA A 192 -0.97 -0.12 4.68
C ALA A 192 -1.25 1.36 5.03
N TYR A 193 -0.62 1.89 6.08
CA TYR A 193 -0.70 3.30 6.50
C TYR A 193 0.57 4.12 6.14
N GLY A 194 1.53 3.55 5.41
CA GLY A 194 2.87 4.12 5.19
C GLY A 194 3.02 5.33 4.25
N TYR A 195 1.93 5.98 3.84
CA TYR A 195 1.96 7.05 2.83
C TYR A 195 2.58 8.37 3.33
N SER A 196 2.72 8.55 4.65
CA SER A 196 3.26 9.80 5.24
C SER A 196 4.69 10.11 4.78
N SER A 197 5.44 9.08 4.36
CA SER A 197 6.80 9.20 3.83
C SER A 197 6.90 10.01 2.54
N VAL A 198 5.82 10.15 1.76
CA VAL A 198 5.79 10.94 0.50
C VAL A 198 4.86 12.15 0.61
N LEU A 199 4.43 12.51 1.82
CA LEU A 199 3.41 13.54 2.03
C LEU A 199 3.86 14.92 1.53
N ILE A 200 5.10 15.31 1.81
CA ILE A 200 5.62 16.64 1.44
C ILE A 200 5.69 16.76 -0.08
N GLU A 201 6.05 15.68 -0.73
CA GLU A 201 6.12 15.53 -2.17
C GLU A 201 4.71 15.59 -2.81
N ILE A 202 3.70 14.97 -2.20
CA ILE A 202 2.28 15.11 -2.60
C ILE A 202 1.80 16.55 -2.44
N GLN A 203 2.13 17.19 -1.33
CA GLN A 203 1.74 18.57 -1.06
C GLN A 203 2.39 19.55 -2.04
N ALA A 204 3.65 19.31 -2.43
CA ALA A 204 4.34 20.06 -3.48
C ALA A 204 3.61 19.96 -4.84
N LEU A 205 3.13 18.76 -5.19
CA LEU A 205 2.34 18.56 -6.41
C LEU A 205 1.02 19.34 -6.35
N GLN A 206 0.34 19.32 -5.21
CA GLN A 206 -0.92 20.06 -5.02
C GLN A 206 -0.71 21.58 -5.10
N ASP A 207 0.32 22.13 -4.46
CA ASP A 207 0.66 23.57 -4.48
C ASP A 207 0.95 24.05 -5.91
N THR A 208 1.56 23.19 -6.74
CA THR A 208 1.80 23.48 -8.15
C THR A 208 0.49 23.57 -8.97
N LEU A 209 -0.56 22.84 -8.57
CA LEU A 209 -1.82 22.74 -9.30
C LEU A 209 -2.91 23.72 -8.81
N LYS A 210 -2.85 24.23 -7.57
CA LYS A 210 -3.81 25.21 -7.02
C LYS A 210 -3.20 26.04 -5.89
N SER A 211 -3.43 27.36 -5.92
CA SER A 211 -3.02 28.28 -4.85
C SER A 211 -4.20 29.12 -4.32
N SER A 212 -5.05 28.52 -3.48
CA SER A 212 -5.92 29.14 -2.45
C SER A 212 -6.92 28.08 -1.95
N PRO A 213 -7.09 27.80 -0.64
CA PRO A 213 -6.48 28.36 0.59
C PRO A 213 -5.07 27.76 0.89
N PRO A 214 -4.41 28.05 2.04
CA PRO A 214 -3.04 27.59 2.33
C PRO A 214 -2.88 26.06 2.24
N GLU A 215 -1.77 25.64 1.63
CA GLU A 215 -1.51 24.24 1.28
C GLU A 215 -1.54 23.29 2.49
N ASN A 216 -1.07 23.74 3.66
CA ASN A 216 -1.08 22.93 4.87
C ASN A 216 -2.50 22.70 5.42
N GLN A 217 -3.42 23.67 5.26
CA GLN A 217 -4.80 23.53 5.70
C GLN A 217 -5.54 22.51 4.84
N GLU A 218 -5.37 22.59 3.52
CA GLU A 218 -5.99 21.63 2.60
C GLU A 218 -5.38 20.24 2.77
N MET A 219 -4.06 20.13 2.90
CA MET A 219 -3.40 18.85 3.14
C MET A 219 -3.85 18.22 4.47
N LYS A 220 -4.04 18.99 5.54
CA LYS A 220 -4.56 18.47 6.81
C LYS A 220 -5.99 17.94 6.70
N LYS A 221 -6.88 18.65 5.98
CA LYS A 221 -8.24 18.16 5.70
C LYS A 221 -8.19 16.89 4.86
N ALA A 222 -7.40 16.88 3.80
CA ALA A 222 -7.21 15.71 2.94
C ALA A 222 -6.64 14.52 3.71
N ASN A 223 -5.67 14.74 4.61
CA ASN A 223 -5.13 13.71 5.50
C ASN A 223 -6.20 13.14 6.43
N LEU A 224 -6.99 13.99 7.09
CA LEU A 224 -8.06 13.52 7.98
C LEU A 224 -9.08 12.67 7.22
N ILE A 225 -9.56 13.17 6.07
CA ILE A 225 -10.52 12.46 5.23
C ILE A 225 -9.91 11.15 4.72
N GLY A 226 -8.73 11.21 4.11
CA GLY A 226 -8.05 10.07 3.51
C GLY A 226 -7.74 8.96 4.51
N VAL A 227 -7.18 9.30 5.68
CA VAL A 227 -6.89 8.32 6.74
C VAL A 227 -8.17 7.73 7.32
N SER A 228 -9.22 8.55 7.51
CA SER A 228 -10.51 8.06 8.01
C SER A 228 -11.14 7.08 7.03
N PHE A 229 -11.23 7.43 5.75
CA PHE A 229 -11.76 6.56 4.69
C PHE A 229 -10.95 5.27 4.58
N THR A 230 -9.63 5.37 4.51
CA THR A 230 -8.71 4.22 4.44
C THR A 230 -8.94 3.28 5.60
N THR A 231 -9.04 3.81 6.83
CA THR A 231 -9.27 3.01 8.03
C THR A 231 -10.62 2.31 8.00
N ILE A 232 -11.70 3.00 7.60
CA ILE A 232 -13.02 2.39 7.47
C ILE A 232 -12.97 1.23 6.47
N PHE A 233 -12.39 1.44 5.28
CA PHE A 233 -12.26 0.38 4.27
C PHE A 233 -11.42 -0.79 4.77
N TYR A 234 -10.31 -0.51 5.45
CA TYR A 234 -9.42 -1.55 5.99
C TYR A 234 -10.12 -2.40 7.05
N LEU A 235 -10.85 -1.75 7.96
CA LEU A 235 -11.64 -2.45 8.98
C LEU A 235 -12.78 -3.25 8.34
N LEU A 236 -13.50 -2.70 7.36
CA LEU A 236 -14.56 -3.43 6.65
C LEU A 236 -14.01 -4.65 5.89
N CYS A 237 -12.97 -4.47 5.08
CA CYS A 237 -12.36 -5.56 4.31
C CYS A 237 -11.81 -6.63 5.24
N GLY A 238 -11.14 -6.23 6.31
CA GLY A 238 -10.59 -7.12 7.30
C GLY A 238 -11.64 -7.91 8.07
N THR A 239 -12.73 -7.27 8.48
CA THR A 239 -13.80 -7.88 9.27
C THR A 239 -14.68 -8.80 8.45
N PHE A 240 -15.13 -8.36 7.27
CA PHE A 240 -15.93 -9.21 6.39
C PHE A 240 -15.08 -10.33 5.78
N GLY A 241 -13.81 -10.05 5.41
CA GLY A 241 -12.89 -11.09 4.99
C GLY A 241 -12.68 -12.14 6.08
N TYR A 242 -12.42 -11.73 7.32
CA TYR A 242 -12.31 -12.67 8.44
C TYR A 242 -13.62 -13.40 8.71
N THR A 243 -14.76 -12.71 8.69
CA THR A 243 -16.06 -13.35 8.91
C THR A 243 -16.36 -14.42 7.85
N ALA A 244 -15.95 -14.17 6.60
CA ALA A 244 -16.14 -15.08 5.46
C ALA A 244 -15.19 -16.29 5.44
N PHE A 245 -14.02 -16.22 6.08
CA PHE A 245 -12.99 -17.28 5.98
C PHE A 245 -12.45 -17.80 7.32
N GLY A 246 -12.74 -17.12 8.44
CA GLY A 246 -12.23 -17.43 9.78
C GLY A 246 -10.70 -17.45 9.84
N ASN A 247 -10.17 -18.40 10.61
CA ASN A 247 -8.73 -18.62 10.76
C ASN A 247 -8.02 -19.04 9.45
N SER A 248 -8.79 -19.48 8.45
CA SER A 248 -8.27 -19.85 7.13
C SER A 248 -8.25 -18.67 6.14
N ALA A 249 -8.49 -17.44 6.60
CA ALA A 249 -8.44 -16.25 5.76
C ALA A 249 -7.03 -16.07 5.16
N PRO A 250 -6.91 -16.03 3.81
CA PRO A 250 -5.63 -15.77 3.17
C PRO A 250 -5.23 -14.29 3.31
N ASP A 251 -3.93 -14.00 3.24
CA ASP A 251 -3.40 -12.63 3.37
C ASP A 251 -3.99 -11.66 2.35
N ASN A 252 -4.03 -12.10 1.09
CA ASN A 252 -4.90 -11.53 0.07
C ASN A 252 -6.20 -12.35 0.06
N PHE A 253 -7.22 -11.86 0.76
CA PHE A 253 -8.48 -12.60 0.91
C PHE A 253 -9.20 -12.86 -0.42
N LEU A 254 -8.90 -12.08 -1.48
CA LEU A 254 -9.39 -12.35 -2.84
C LEU A 254 -8.91 -13.70 -3.39
N THR A 255 -7.73 -14.17 -2.96
CA THR A 255 -7.24 -15.51 -3.33
C THR A 255 -8.05 -16.64 -2.69
N GLY A 256 -8.78 -16.34 -1.61
CA GLY A 256 -9.69 -17.28 -0.95
C GLY A 256 -10.99 -17.49 -1.72
N PHE A 257 -11.35 -16.58 -2.63
CA PHE A 257 -12.54 -16.69 -3.48
C PHE A 257 -12.29 -17.43 -4.79
N GLY A 258 -11.12 -18.05 -5.00
CA GLY A 258 -10.82 -18.85 -6.21
C GLY A 258 -11.75 -20.06 -6.45
N PHE A 259 -12.73 -20.27 -5.58
CA PHE A 259 -13.78 -21.29 -5.65
C PHE A 259 -15.20 -20.70 -5.70
N TYR A 260 -15.35 -19.37 -5.64
CA TYR A 260 -16.67 -18.71 -5.73
C TYR A 260 -16.93 -18.34 -7.18
N GLU A 261 -18.00 -18.89 -7.73
CA GLU A 261 -18.53 -18.37 -8.97
C GLU A 261 -19.14 -16.98 -8.73
N PRO A 262 -18.88 -15.99 -9.60
CA PRO A 262 -18.14 -16.15 -10.86
C PRO A 262 -16.62 -15.83 -10.77
N LEU A 263 -15.80 -16.74 -11.31
CA LEU A 263 -14.32 -16.64 -11.34
C LEU A 263 -13.80 -15.37 -12.05
N TRP A 264 -14.55 -14.83 -13.04
CA TRP A 264 -14.16 -13.62 -13.75
C TRP A 264 -14.10 -12.38 -12.85
N LEU A 265 -14.93 -12.33 -11.80
CA LEU A 265 -14.98 -11.19 -10.89
C LEU A 265 -13.74 -11.13 -9.99
N VAL A 266 -13.24 -12.31 -9.58
CA VAL A 266 -11.98 -12.46 -8.84
C VAL A 266 -10.78 -12.08 -9.72
N ASP A 267 -10.82 -12.43 -11.00
CA ASP A 267 -9.78 -12.04 -11.96
C ASP A 267 -9.73 -10.53 -12.17
N ILE A 268 -10.88 -9.87 -12.32
CA ILE A 268 -10.95 -8.41 -12.41
C ILE A 268 -10.39 -7.76 -11.14
N ALA A 269 -10.77 -8.23 -9.96
CA ALA A 269 -10.27 -7.67 -8.71
C ALA A 269 -8.74 -7.80 -8.58
N ASN A 270 -8.17 -8.94 -8.96
CA ASN A 270 -6.72 -9.11 -8.96
C ASN A 270 -6.03 -8.27 -10.05
N LEU A 271 -6.64 -8.07 -11.21
CA LEU A 271 -6.12 -7.17 -12.23
C LEU A 271 -6.11 -5.72 -11.73
N CYS A 272 -7.18 -5.28 -11.06
CA CYS A 272 -7.22 -3.98 -10.40
C CYS A 272 -6.09 -3.80 -9.39
N ILE A 273 -5.77 -4.83 -8.58
CA ILE A 273 -4.61 -4.78 -7.66
C ILE A 273 -3.31 -4.54 -8.43
N VAL A 274 -3.08 -5.26 -9.53
CA VAL A 274 -1.87 -5.11 -10.35
C VAL A 274 -1.74 -3.69 -10.88
N ILE A 275 -2.83 -3.14 -11.44
CA ILE A 275 -2.83 -1.77 -12.00
C ILE A 275 -2.62 -0.72 -10.91
N HIS A 276 -3.27 -0.88 -9.74
CA HIS A 276 -3.05 -0.01 -8.58
C HIS A 276 -1.56 0.02 -8.18
N PHE A 277 -0.93 -1.15 -8.05
CA PHE A 277 0.48 -1.21 -7.64
C PHE A 277 1.46 -0.77 -8.71
N VAL A 278 1.13 -0.87 -10.01
CA VAL A 278 1.92 -0.19 -11.05
C VAL A 278 1.94 1.31 -10.77
N GLY A 279 0.77 1.94 -10.53
CA GLY A 279 0.70 3.37 -10.26
C GLY A 279 1.42 3.79 -8.98
N ALA A 280 1.22 3.06 -7.89
CA ALA A 280 1.89 3.34 -6.62
C ALA A 280 3.42 3.19 -6.74
N TYR A 281 3.90 2.17 -7.46
CA TYR A 281 5.33 1.97 -7.69
C TYR A 281 5.98 3.14 -8.43
N GLN A 282 5.32 3.67 -9.48
CA GLN A 282 5.89 4.79 -10.25
C GLN A 282 6.07 6.03 -9.38
N VAL A 283 5.11 6.35 -8.51
CA VAL A 283 5.19 7.49 -7.58
C VAL A 283 6.35 7.31 -6.60
N ASP A 284 6.50 6.12 -6.00
CA ASP A 284 7.61 5.85 -5.08
C ASP A 284 8.97 5.91 -5.78
N MET A 285 9.07 5.33 -6.98
CA MET A 285 10.32 5.30 -7.74
C MET A 285 10.76 6.70 -8.19
N GLU A 286 9.82 7.54 -8.61
CA GLU A 286 10.12 8.94 -8.94
C GLU A 286 10.71 9.69 -7.73
N ASN A 287 10.15 9.47 -6.53
CA ASN A 287 10.67 10.06 -5.31
C ASN A 287 12.09 9.56 -4.97
N ILE A 288 12.33 8.26 -5.08
CA ILE A 288 13.67 7.65 -4.88
C ILE A 288 14.70 8.25 -5.85
N ILE A 289 14.37 8.34 -7.14
CA ILE A 289 15.27 8.90 -8.16
C ILE A 289 15.55 10.37 -7.86
N ARG A 290 14.52 11.15 -7.51
CA ARG A 290 14.66 12.57 -7.18
C ARG A 290 15.52 12.82 -5.94
N ASN A 291 15.44 11.94 -4.94
CA ASN A 291 16.28 12.03 -3.74
C ASN A 291 17.73 11.58 -4.02
N SER A 292 17.92 10.61 -4.90
CA SER A 292 19.24 10.07 -5.25
C SER A 292 20.09 11.04 -6.09
N ASN A 293 19.48 11.69 -7.09
CA ASN A 293 20.19 12.61 -7.99
C ASN A 293 20.82 13.82 -7.26
N ASP A 294 20.33 14.15 -6.08
CA ASP A 294 20.85 15.28 -5.29
C ASP A 294 21.92 14.85 -4.26
N CYS A 295 21.98 13.56 -3.90
CA CYS A 295 23.10 13.04 -3.12
C CYS A 295 24.40 13.05 -3.92
N ASP A 296 24.34 12.87 -5.25
CA ASP A 296 25.52 12.99 -6.12
C ASP A 296 25.99 14.46 -6.26
N CYS A 297 25.07 15.44 -6.22
CA CYS A 297 25.42 16.86 -6.23
C CYS A 297 26.18 17.31 -4.96
N ASP A 298 25.92 16.68 -3.80
CA ASP A 298 26.63 16.97 -2.54
C ASP A 298 27.99 16.24 -2.45
N VAL A 299 28.28 15.27 -3.33
CA VAL A 299 29.52 14.46 -3.33
C VAL A 299 30.48 14.84 -4.47
N VAL A 300 29.99 15.47 -5.54
CA VAL A 300 30.82 15.93 -6.67
C VAL A 300 30.67 17.44 -6.88
N PRO A 301 31.54 18.30 -6.31
CA PRO A 301 31.44 19.76 -6.46
C PRO A 301 31.84 20.28 -7.85
N VAL A 302 32.01 19.41 -8.86
CA VAL A 302 32.50 19.80 -10.18
C VAL A 302 31.86 18.88 -11.21
N LEU A 303 30.93 19.41 -12.00
CA LEU A 303 30.39 18.91 -13.30
C LEU A 303 28.86 18.83 -13.42
N GLN A 304 28.10 19.84 -12.97
CA GLN A 304 26.81 20.11 -13.63
C GLN A 304 26.44 21.60 -13.66
N GLN A 305 27.24 22.36 -14.40
CA GLN A 305 26.70 23.33 -15.35
C GLN A 305 26.51 22.60 -16.69
N CYS A 306 25.45 22.95 -17.42
CA CYS A 306 24.96 22.39 -18.70
C CYS A 306 23.95 21.23 -18.51
N SER A 307 22.68 21.33 -18.90
CA SER A 307 21.97 22.20 -19.88
C SER A 307 20.52 22.39 -19.48
#